data_AF-A0A925WXA0-F1
#
_entry.id   AF-A0A925WXA0-F1
#
_cell.length_a   1.000
_cell.length_b   1.000
_cell.length_c   1.000
_cell.angle_alpha   90.00
_cell.angle_beta   90.00
_cell.angle_gamma   90.00
#
_symmetry.space_group_name_H-M   'P 1'
#
loop_
_entity.id
_entity.type
_entity.pdbx_description
1 polymer ?
#
loop_
_entity_poly.entity_id
_entity_poly.type
_entity_poly.pdbx_seq_one_letter_code
_entity_poly.pdbx_strand_id
1 'polypeptide(L)'
;MNLLKTLPTLAAALLTASVFSLVPSRAAHAQPTVTLGTEHVDLTFNYSGGWSLGVEDKDNGTDYLPGQALLQINPEAQVTRPAGAEWDFLGLAAGETLSVLPTFRENANLLYLGTNVEGTPSGTFGSYDATAESGGRVGALPWVKVQLVSISGPAGSNFSLWGSDTSGSPVVWMTTSDGISDGTAPGSDPAKTDAIWINEGSHIHFNWGFSKPGTYEVTLKASGFVGGALTTSDPVTYNFTVLP
;
A
#
# COMPACT_ATOMS: atom_id res chain seq x y z
N MET A 1 -71.62 9.46 -54.49
CA MET A 1 -70.60 9.14 -55.51
C MET A 1 -69.31 8.82 -54.80
N ASN A 2 -68.77 7.64 -55.06
CA ASN A 2 -67.58 7.04 -54.44
C ASN A 2 -66.39 8.00 -54.34
N LEU A 3 -65.56 7.85 -53.31
CA LEU A 3 -64.21 7.30 -53.47
C LEU A 3 -63.57 7.08 -52.09
N LEU A 4 -63.40 5.80 -51.74
CA LEU A 4 -62.49 5.34 -50.69
C LEU A 4 -61.06 5.79 -51.05
N LYS A 5 -60.33 6.32 -50.08
CA LYS A 5 -58.87 6.32 -50.07
C LYS A 5 -58.37 5.78 -48.73
N THR A 6 -57.79 4.60 -48.81
CA THR A 6 -57.04 3.90 -47.76
C THR A 6 -55.81 4.72 -47.34
N LEU A 7 -55.62 4.92 -46.03
CA LEU A 7 -54.39 5.45 -45.45
C LEU A 7 -53.44 4.28 -45.11
N PRO A 8 -52.12 4.41 -45.35
CA PRO A 8 -51.17 3.37 -45.00
C PRO A 8 -50.84 3.41 -43.50
N THR A 9 -50.71 2.23 -42.91
CA THR A 9 -50.22 2.00 -41.55
C THR A 9 -48.73 2.37 -41.46
N LEU A 10 -48.37 3.37 -40.65
CA LEU A 10 -46.99 3.61 -40.27
C LEU A 10 -46.58 2.59 -39.19
N ALA A 11 -45.62 1.73 -39.50
CA ALA A 11 -44.92 0.92 -38.51
C ALA A 11 -43.97 1.82 -37.70
N ALA A 12 -44.18 1.91 -36.38
CA ALA A 12 -43.25 2.58 -35.48
C ALA A 12 -42.06 1.65 -35.20
N ALA A 13 -40.87 2.01 -35.69
CA ALA A 13 -39.63 1.37 -35.30
C ALA A 13 -39.20 1.90 -33.92
N LEU A 14 -39.29 1.05 -32.88
CA LEU A 14 -38.62 1.31 -31.60
C LEU A 14 -37.11 1.15 -31.79
N LEU A 15 -36.34 2.25 -31.72
CA LEU A 15 -34.92 2.17 -31.44
C LEU A 15 -34.73 2.00 -29.93
N THR A 16 -34.39 0.80 -29.48
CA THR A 16 -33.81 0.59 -28.16
C THR A 16 -32.35 1.04 -28.18
N ALA A 17 -32.06 2.19 -27.58
CA ALA A 17 -30.69 2.61 -27.32
C ALA A 17 -30.12 1.76 -26.18
N SER A 18 -29.33 0.74 -26.52
CA SER A 18 -28.54 -0.01 -25.55
C SER A 18 -27.41 0.88 -25.05
N VAL A 19 -27.54 1.38 -23.82
CA VAL A 19 -26.44 2.04 -23.10
C VAL A 19 -25.45 0.95 -22.72
N PHE A 20 -24.35 0.85 -23.47
CA PHE A 20 -23.18 0.08 -23.03
C PHE A 20 -22.53 0.87 -21.88
N SER A 21 -22.78 0.44 -20.65
CA SER A 21 -21.98 0.85 -19.51
C SER A 21 -20.55 0.39 -19.76
N LEU A 22 -19.64 1.32 -20.04
CA LEU A 22 -18.21 1.06 -20.09
C LEU A 22 -17.76 0.73 -18.66
N VAL A 23 -17.76 -0.56 -18.31
CA VAL A 23 -17.05 -1.01 -17.11
C VAL A 23 -15.57 -0.79 -17.43
N PRO A 24 -14.83 0.06 -16.69
CA PRO A 24 -13.40 0.15 -16.88
C PRO A 24 -12.83 -1.24 -16.61
N SER A 25 -12.31 -1.86 -17.67
CA SER A 25 -11.56 -3.10 -17.55
C SER A 25 -10.37 -2.82 -16.64
N ARG A 26 -10.41 -3.32 -15.41
CA ARG A 26 -9.20 -3.48 -14.59
C ARG A 26 -8.18 -4.15 -15.50
N ALA A 27 -7.04 -3.51 -15.72
CA ALA A 27 -5.91 -4.18 -16.34
C ALA A 27 -5.72 -5.49 -15.57
N ALA A 28 -5.70 -6.63 -16.27
CA ALA A 28 -5.39 -7.90 -15.64
C ALA A 28 -3.94 -7.80 -15.16
N HIS A 29 -3.75 -7.43 -13.89
CA HIS A 29 -2.44 -7.54 -13.26
C HIS A 29 -2.03 -9.00 -13.36
N ALA A 30 -0.83 -9.24 -13.89
CA ALA A 30 -0.26 -10.58 -13.97
C ALA A 30 -0.37 -11.23 -12.58
N GLN A 31 -0.84 -12.48 -12.53
CA GLN A 31 -0.91 -13.21 -11.28
C GLN A 31 0.51 -13.43 -10.76
N PRO A 32 0.74 -13.32 -9.44
CA PRO A 32 2.04 -13.63 -8.86
C PRO A 32 2.54 -15.02 -9.27
N THR A 33 3.83 -15.12 -9.54
CA THR A 33 4.50 -16.34 -9.99
C THR A 33 5.39 -16.95 -8.90
N VAL A 34 5.70 -16.21 -7.84
CA VAL A 34 6.45 -16.68 -6.67
C VAL A 34 5.70 -16.31 -5.40
N THR A 35 5.69 -17.21 -4.41
CA THR A 35 5.17 -16.95 -3.07
C THR A 35 6.35 -16.83 -2.11
N LEU A 36 6.41 -15.72 -1.38
CA LEU A 36 7.43 -15.44 -0.37
C LEU A 36 6.77 -15.39 1.01
N GLY A 37 7.25 -16.16 1.98
CA GLY A 37 6.47 -16.39 3.21
C GLY A 37 7.25 -16.66 4.49
N THR A 38 8.56 -16.84 4.43
CA THR A 38 9.41 -17.22 5.58
C THR A 38 10.78 -16.53 5.62
N GLU A 39 11.18 -15.97 4.49
CA GLU A 39 12.44 -15.30 4.23
C GLU A 39 12.42 -13.82 4.63
N HIS A 40 13.60 -13.19 4.67
CA HIS A 40 13.73 -11.74 4.71
C HIS A 40 13.45 -11.16 3.32
N VAL A 41 12.40 -10.35 3.23
CA VAL A 41 11.99 -9.66 2.01
C VAL A 41 11.86 -8.18 2.26
N ASP A 42 12.31 -7.38 1.32
CA ASP A 42 12.08 -5.94 1.33
C ASP A 42 11.23 -5.48 0.15
N LEU A 43 10.33 -4.53 0.40
CA LEU A 43 9.81 -3.70 -0.69
C LEU A 43 10.87 -2.65 -1.04
N THR A 44 11.32 -2.62 -2.30
CA THR A 44 12.38 -1.72 -2.75
C THR A 44 11.79 -0.45 -3.37
N PHE A 45 12.40 0.70 -3.08
CA PHE A 45 12.00 2.02 -3.58
C PHE A 45 13.21 2.80 -4.11
N ASN A 46 13.93 2.20 -5.06
CA ASN A 46 15.22 2.70 -5.53
C ASN A 46 15.10 3.72 -6.66
N TYR A 47 16.14 4.56 -6.81
CA TYR A 47 16.28 5.48 -7.94
C TYR A 47 17.68 5.43 -8.55
N SER A 48 17.77 5.23 -9.86
CA SER A 48 19.01 5.31 -10.63
C SER A 48 18.74 5.84 -12.03
N GLY A 49 18.65 7.17 -12.15
CA GLY A 49 18.18 7.83 -13.39
C GLY A 49 16.68 7.65 -13.68
N GLY A 50 15.98 6.91 -12.83
CA GLY A 50 14.55 6.64 -12.87
C GLY A 50 14.15 5.78 -11.67
N TRP A 51 12.85 5.76 -11.34
CA TRP A 51 12.31 4.96 -10.24
C TRP A 51 12.29 3.46 -10.57
N SER A 52 12.70 2.65 -9.60
CA SER A 52 12.64 1.18 -9.65
C SER A 52 12.04 0.67 -8.35
N LEU A 53 10.77 0.29 -8.41
CA LEU A 53 10.03 -0.29 -7.29
C LEU A 53 9.90 -1.80 -7.50
N GLY A 54 10.20 -2.58 -6.47
CA GLY A 54 10.36 -4.02 -6.56
C GLY A 54 10.15 -4.75 -5.24
N VAL A 55 10.41 -6.05 -5.27
CA VAL A 55 10.46 -6.94 -4.10
C VAL A 55 11.81 -7.63 -4.14
N GLU A 56 12.61 -7.48 -3.10
CA GLU A 56 13.91 -8.13 -2.96
C GLU A 56 13.82 -9.23 -1.91
N ASP A 57 14.04 -10.46 -2.32
CA ASP A 57 14.28 -11.60 -1.43
C ASP A 57 15.76 -11.58 -1.01
N LYS A 58 16.00 -11.04 0.19
CA LYS A 58 17.34 -10.80 0.75
C LYS A 58 18.07 -12.11 1.04
N ASP A 59 17.35 -13.11 1.53
CA ASP A 59 17.95 -14.40 1.91
C ASP A 59 18.47 -15.15 0.68
N ASN A 60 17.78 -15.02 -0.47
CA ASN A 60 18.14 -15.69 -1.72
C ASN A 60 18.83 -14.77 -2.73
N GLY A 61 18.98 -13.48 -2.44
CA GLY A 61 19.61 -12.50 -3.32
C GLY A 61 18.92 -12.36 -4.67
N THR A 62 17.59 -12.38 -4.68
CA THR A 62 16.77 -12.35 -5.91
C THR A 62 15.78 -11.20 -5.90
N ASP A 63 15.72 -10.45 -7.00
CA ASP A 63 14.76 -9.37 -7.20
C ASP A 63 13.57 -9.82 -8.06
N TYR A 64 12.38 -9.38 -7.68
CA TYR A 64 11.13 -9.59 -8.39
C TYR A 64 10.45 -8.27 -8.71
N LEU A 65 9.74 -8.21 -9.84
CA LEU A 65 8.77 -7.15 -10.06
C LEU A 65 7.63 -7.29 -9.05
N PRO A 66 6.97 -6.19 -8.61
CA PRO A 66 5.93 -6.26 -7.58
C PRO A 66 4.76 -7.19 -7.92
N GLY A 67 4.38 -7.27 -9.21
CA GLY A 67 3.33 -8.18 -9.67
C GLY A 67 3.75 -9.67 -9.73
N GLN A 68 5.03 -9.99 -9.63
CA GLN A 68 5.52 -11.38 -9.66
C GLN A 68 5.51 -12.03 -8.28
N ALA A 69 5.59 -11.26 -7.20
CA ALA A 69 5.66 -11.77 -5.84
C ALA A 69 4.29 -11.74 -5.14
N LEU A 70 3.97 -12.84 -4.45
CA LEU A 70 2.89 -12.94 -3.48
C LEU A 70 3.50 -13.01 -2.09
N LEU A 71 3.28 -11.96 -1.30
CA LEU A 71 3.77 -11.86 0.08
C LEU A 71 2.78 -12.58 0.99
N GLN A 72 3.17 -13.75 1.50
CA GLN A 72 2.33 -14.59 2.34
C GLN A 72 2.55 -14.32 3.82
N ILE A 73 1.47 -14.03 4.52
CA ILE A 73 1.43 -13.92 5.97
C ILE A 73 0.89 -15.24 6.52
N ASN A 74 1.76 -16.00 7.18
CA ASN A 74 1.40 -17.31 7.74
C ASN A 74 0.56 -17.19 9.03
N PRO A 75 -0.19 -18.24 9.43
CA PRO A 75 -1.05 -18.19 10.62
C PRO A 75 -0.29 -17.89 11.92
N GLU A 76 1.01 -18.19 11.99
CA GLU A 76 1.88 -17.84 13.11
C GLU A 76 2.01 -16.33 13.35
N ALA A 77 1.57 -15.49 12.40
CA ALA A 77 1.55 -14.04 12.54
C ALA A 77 0.33 -13.56 13.35
N GLN A 78 -0.61 -14.45 13.68
CA GLN A 78 -1.81 -14.07 14.42
C GLN A 78 -1.48 -13.68 15.86
N VAL A 79 -1.95 -12.51 16.24
CA VAL A 79 -1.88 -11.98 17.59
C VAL A 79 -3.26 -11.47 18.01
N THR A 80 -3.40 -11.19 19.30
CA THR A 80 -4.60 -10.55 19.84
C THR A 80 -4.38 -9.05 19.92
N ARG A 81 -5.31 -8.25 19.39
CA ARG A 81 -5.28 -6.79 19.54
C ARG A 81 -5.25 -6.42 21.03
N PRO A 82 -4.24 -5.65 21.49
CA PRO A 82 -4.22 -5.17 22.87
C PRO A 82 -5.41 -4.28 23.22
N ALA A 83 -5.69 -4.14 24.51
CA ALA A 83 -6.60 -3.10 25.01
C ALA A 83 -5.91 -1.73 24.98
N GLY A 84 -6.69 -0.65 24.98
CA GLY A 84 -6.18 0.73 24.94
C GLY A 84 -6.59 1.45 23.66
N ALA A 85 -6.79 2.77 23.77
CA ALA A 85 -7.20 3.63 22.66
C ALA A 85 -6.05 3.89 21.68
N GLU A 86 -4.80 3.75 22.14
CA GLU A 86 -3.60 3.82 21.32
C GLU A 86 -3.57 2.74 20.22
N TRP A 87 -4.42 1.71 20.31
CA TRP A 87 -4.56 0.65 19.31
C TRP A 87 -5.80 0.80 18.40
N ASP A 88 -6.56 1.89 18.51
CA ASP A 88 -7.79 2.12 17.73
C ASP A 88 -7.52 2.22 16.22
N PHE A 89 -6.31 2.62 15.83
CA PHE A 89 -5.86 2.66 14.43
C PHE A 89 -5.90 1.28 13.72
N LEU A 90 -5.97 0.17 14.46
CA LEU A 90 -6.09 -1.16 13.87
C LEU A 90 -7.48 -1.43 13.30
N GLY A 91 -8.47 -0.59 13.64
CA GLY A 91 -9.86 -0.73 13.18
C GLY A 91 -10.53 -2.03 13.64
N LEU A 92 -10.14 -2.52 14.83
CA LEU A 92 -10.63 -3.72 15.49
C LEU A 92 -10.96 -3.39 16.95
N ALA A 93 -11.87 -4.15 17.57
CA ALA A 93 -12.13 -4.09 18.99
C ALA A 93 -11.01 -4.78 19.79
N ALA A 94 -10.82 -4.36 21.05
CA ALA A 94 -9.85 -4.99 21.95
C ALA A 94 -10.15 -6.48 22.12
N GLY A 95 -9.13 -7.33 22.02
CA GLY A 95 -9.27 -8.77 22.09
C GLY A 95 -9.58 -9.47 20.77
N GLU A 96 -9.81 -8.75 19.67
CA GLU A 96 -9.96 -9.36 18.34
C GLU A 96 -8.61 -9.80 17.76
N THR A 97 -8.63 -10.81 16.89
CA THR A 97 -7.44 -11.33 16.22
C THR A 97 -7.05 -10.47 15.01
N LEU A 98 -5.76 -10.27 14.81
CA LEU A 98 -5.16 -9.71 13.61
C LEU A 98 -3.86 -10.45 13.28
N SER A 99 -3.39 -10.34 12.03
CA SER A 99 -2.08 -10.86 11.65
C SER A 99 -1.06 -9.73 11.59
N VAL A 100 0.09 -9.90 12.25
CA VAL A 100 1.17 -8.91 12.32
C VAL A 100 2.49 -9.54 11.90
N LEU A 101 3.13 -8.98 10.87
CA LEU A 101 4.56 -9.21 10.64
C LEU A 101 5.35 -8.22 11.50
N PRO A 102 6.21 -8.68 12.43
CA PRO A 102 6.86 -7.81 13.40
C PRO A 102 8.09 -7.10 12.84
N THR A 103 8.51 -6.02 13.50
CA THR A 103 9.77 -5.29 13.19
C THR A 103 11.04 -6.08 13.43
N PHE A 104 10.97 -7.19 14.17
CA PHE A 104 12.12 -8.04 14.50
C PHE A 104 11.79 -9.51 14.25
N ARG A 105 12.73 -10.24 13.63
CA ARG A 105 12.54 -11.64 13.25
C ARG A 105 12.81 -12.59 14.41
N GLU A 106 11.81 -12.80 15.26
CA GLU A 106 11.87 -13.84 16.29
C GLU A 106 11.46 -15.22 15.77
N ASN A 107 10.51 -15.25 14.84
CA ASN A 107 9.93 -16.47 14.31
C ASN A 107 10.36 -16.65 12.84
N ALA A 108 11.19 -17.67 12.59
CA ALA A 108 11.68 -18.00 11.25
C ALA A 108 10.58 -18.52 10.30
N ASN A 109 9.40 -18.88 10.82
CA ASN A 109 8.24 -19.27 10.01
C ASN A 109 7.43 -18.07 9.50
N LEU A 110 7.86 -16.84 9.79
CA LEU A 110 7.22 -15.63 9.30
C LEU A 110 8.05 -14.96 8.22
N LEU A 111 7.36 -14.43 7.22
CA LEU A 111 7.91 -13.46 6.29
C LEU A 111 8.45 -12.27 7.10
N TYR A 112 9.74 -12.00 6.97
CA TYR A 112 10.35 -10.86 7.63
C TYR A 112 10.40 -9.70 6.65
N LEU A 113 9.35 -8.87 6.71
CA LEU A 113 9.09 -7.83 5.72
C LEU A 113 9.68 -6.48 6.13
N GLY A 114 10.60 -5.97 5.32
CA GLY A 114 11.18 -4.64 5.43
C GLY A 114 10.88 -3.77 4.22
N THR A 115 11.52 -2.61 4.20
CA THR A 115 11.52 -1.67 3.09
C THR A 115 12.93 -1.12 2.90
N ASN A 116 13.37 -0.91 1.67
CA ASN A 116 14.72 -0.38 1.44
C ASN A 116 14.84 0.60 0.27
N VAL A 117 15.91 1.39 0.36
CA VAL A 117 16.42 2.34 -0.64
C VAL A 117 17.94 2.10 -0.81
N GLU A 118 18.41 0.87 -0.59
CA GLU A 118 19.83 0.52 -0.59
C GLU A 118 20.45 0.50 -1.99
N GLY A 119 19.63 0.24 -3.01
CA GLY A 119 20.05 0.24 -4.42
C GLY A 119 20.20 1.64 -5.03
N THR A 120 19.94 2.70 -4.25
CA THR A 120 20.09 4.08 -4.71
C THR A 120 21.50 4.60 -4.44
N PRO A 121 22.23 5.14 -5.44
CA PRO A 121 23.54 5.74 -5.23
C PRO A 121 23.47 6.89 -4.22
N SER A 122 24.41 6.95 -3.27
CA SER A 122 24.47 8.03 -2.28
C SER A 122 24.59 9.41 -2.95
N GLY A 123 23.86 10.39 -2.43
CA GLY A 123 23.80 11.76 -2.95
C GLY A 123 22.84 11.95 -4.12
N THR A 124 22.01 10.94 -4.43
CA THR A 124 20.92 11.04 -5.41
C THR A 124 19.82 11.95 -4.89
N PHE A 125 19.41 11.74 -3.63
CA PHE A 125 18.33 12.51 -3.02
C PHE A 125 18.84 13.72 -2.25
N GLY A 126 18.19 14.86 -2.45
CA GLY A 126 18.39 16.07 -1.68
C GLY A 126 17.71 15.97 -0.32
N SER A 127 18.41 16.44 0.72
CA SER A 127 17.83 16.57 2.06
C SER A 127 16.70 17.60 2.08
N TYR A 128 15.61 17.29 2.77
CA TYR A 128 14.54 18.22 3.07
C TYR A 128 13.94 17.94 4.45
N ASP A 129 13.36 18.96 5.07
CA ASP A 129 12.73 18.84 6.38
C ASP A 129 11.30 18.29 6.24
N ALA A 130 11.11 17.05 6.71
CA ALA A 130 9.83 16.35 6.70
C ALA A 130 9.06 16.47 8.02
N THR A 131 9.50 17.29 8.98
CA THR A 131 8.85 17.41 10.31
C THR A 131 7.39 17.83 10.19
N ALA A 132 7.08 18.85 9.38
CA ALA A 132 5.70 19.32 9.26
C ALA A 132 4.78 18.27 8.60
N GLU A 133 5.21 17.67 7.49
CA GLU A 133 4.37 16.73 6.73
C GLU A 133 4.24 15.35 7.39
N SER A 134 5.20 14.96 8.22
CA SER A 134 5.16 13.72 9.00
C SER A 134 4.50 13.90 10.36
N GLY A 135 3.96 15.07 10.70
CA GLY A 135 3.38 15.32 12.03
C GLY A 135 4.42 15.20 13.15
N GLY A 136 5.68 15.53 12.87
CA GLY A 136 6.79 15.49 13.81
C GLY A 136 7.49 14.14 13.97
N ARG A 137 7.12 13.11 13.19
CA ARG A 137 7.69 11.77 13.29
C ARG A 137 9.12 11.68 12.74
N VAL A 138 9.47 12.48 11.73
CA VAL A 138 10.84 12.54 11.17
C VAL A 138 11.37 13.97 11.02
N GLY A 139 12.70 14.11 11.00
CA GLY A 139 13.41 15.39 10.80
C GLY A 139 13.85 15.63 9.35
N ALA A 140 15.00 16.29 9.18
CA ALA A 140 15.60 16.56 7.87
C ALA A 140 16.68 15.53 7.49
N LEU A 141 16.43 14.76 6.43
CA LEU A 141 17.35 13.81 5.79
C LEU A 141 17.02 13.70 4.29
N PRO A 142 17.88 13.07 3.46
CA PRO A 142 17.55 12.76 2.06
C PRO A 142 16.51 11.65 1.97
N TRP A 143 15.26 12.00 2.28
CA TRP A 143 14.17 11.04 2.38
C TRP A 143 13.63 10.62 1.02
N VAL A 144 13.31 9.32 0.92
CA VAL A 144 12.27 8.79 0.05
C VAL A 144 10.99 8.68 0.85
N LYS A 145 9.96 9.44 0.47
CA LYS A 145 8.62 9.31 1.01
C LYS A 145 7.86 8.24 0.23
N VAL A 146 7.39 7.21 0.92
CA VAL A 146 6.54 6.16 0.34
C VAL A 146 5.12 6.34 0.87
N GLN A 147 4.19 6.65 -0.03
CA GLN A 147 2.80 6.97 0.29
C GLN A 147 1.89 5.78 -0.06
N LEU A 148 0.98 5.44 0.85
CA LEU A 148 -0.14 4.56 0.55
C LEU A 148 -1.13 5.28 -0.36
N VAL A 149 -1.37 4.72 -1.55
CA VAL A 149 -2.27 5.29 -2.55
C VAL A 149 -3.66 4.68 -2.43
N SER A 150 -3.71 3.35 -2.33
CA SER A 150 -4.96 2.60 -2.20
C SER A 150 -4.68 1.20 -1.68
N ILE A 151 -5.69 0.60 -1.05
CA ILE A 151 -5.71 -0.83 -0.76
C ILE A 151 -7.00 -1.47 -1.30
N SER A 152 -6.91 -2.72 -1.74
CA SER A 152 -8.07 -3.62 -1.85
C SER A 152 -7.87 -4.80 -0.91
N GLY A 153 -8.95 -5.35 -0.35
CA GLY A 153 -8.88 -6.45 0.61
C GLY A 153 -10.26 -7.02 0.95
N PRO A 154 -10.33 -8.00 1.87
CA PRO A 154 -11.59 -8.56 2.35
C PRO A 154 -12.55 -7.46 2.84
N ALA A 155 -13.86 -7.66 2.67
CA ALA A 155 -14.84 -6.64 3.03
C ALA A 155 -14.74 -6.23 4.52
N GLY A 156 -14.61 -4.91 4.74
CA GLY A 156 -14.46 -4.33 6.08
C GLY A 156 -13.18 -4.76 6.80
N SER A 157 -12.12 -5.11 6.07
CA SER A 157 -10.79 -5.27 6.65
C SER A 157 -10.06 -3.94 6.72
N ASN A 158 -9.07 -3.89 7.61
CA ASN A 158 -8.14 -2.79 7.76
C ASN A 158 -6.70 -3.26 7.56
N PHE A 159 -5.88 -2.35 7.07
CA PHE A 159 -4.44 -2.45 7.00
C PHE A 159 -3.81 -1.37 7.88
N SER A 160 -2.69 -1.68 8.51
CA SER A 160 -1.92 -0.71 9.28
C SER A 160 -0.42 -1.00 9.20
N LEU A 161 0.36 0.07 9.25
CA LEU A 161 1.82 0.02 9.32
C LEU A 161 2.29 0.95 10.43
N TRP A 162 3.02 0.42 11.41
CA TRP A 162 3.46 1.18 12.59
C TRP A 162 4.83 0.73 13.09
N GLY A 163 5.56 1.65 13.71
CA GLY A 163 6.70 1.33 14.57
C GLY A 163 6.31 1.48 16.04
N SER A 164 7.30 1.44 16.93
CA SER A 164 7.10 1.78 18.35
C SER A 164 8.07 2.88 18.76
N ASP A 165 7.63 3.77 19.65
CA ASP A 165 8.52 4.71 20.31
C ASP A 165 9.33 4.02 21.42
N THR A 166 10.18 4.78 22.10
CA THR A 166 11.03 4.25 23.19
C THR A 166 10.26 3.80 24.42
N SER A 167 8.99 4.18 24.57
CA SER A 167 8.09 3.71 25.62
C SER A 167 7.34 2.43 25.24
N GLY A 168 7.45 2.00 23.98
CA GLY A 168 6.69 0.88 23.41
C GLY A 168 5.33 1.29 22.85
N SER A 169 4.98 2.57 22.86
CA SER A 169 3.72 3.07 22.29
C SER A 169 3.78 3.05 20.75
N PRO A 170 2.67 2.75 20.06
CA PRO A 170 2.67 2.67 18.61
C PRO A 170 2.89 4.05 17.97
N VAL A 171 3.84 4.13 17.04
CA VAL A 171 3.99 5.23 16.09
C VAL A 171 3.37 4.77 14.77
N VAL A 172 2.11 5.15 14.55
CA VAL A 172 1.36 4.81 13.35
C VAL A 172 1.94 5.57 12.16
N TRP A 173 2.13 4.91 11.01
CA TRP A 173 2.59 5.52 9.76
C TRP A 173 1.55 5.44 8.65
N MET A 174 0.81 4.33 8.60
CA MET A 174 -0.32 4.16 7.69
C MET A 174 -1.44 3.42 8.41
N THR A 175 -2.68 3.83 8.19
CA THR A 175 -3.85 3.03 8.55
C THR A 175 -4.99 3.29 7.58
N THR A 176 -5.82 2.28 7.35
CA THR A 176 -7.02 2.44 6.53
C THR A 176 -8.27 2.71 7.36
N SER A 177 -8.15 2.64 8.68
CA SER A 177 -9.29 2.72 9.60
C SER A 177 -9.90 4.12 9.70
N ASP A 178 -9.14 5.17 9.41
CA ASP A 178 -9.59 6.56 9.36
C ASP A 178 -9.58 7.15 7.94
N GLY A 179 -9.47 6.29 6.93
CA GLY A 179 -9.37 6.64 5.52
C GLY A 179 -7.94 6.91 5.07
N ILE A 180 -7.68 6.78 3.76
CA ILE A 180 -6.34 7.00 3.20
C ILE A 180 -6.15 8.49 2.87
N SER A 181 -5.07 9.08 3.36
CA SER A 181 -4.70 10.48 3.19
C SER A 181 -3.24 10.63 2.77
N ASP A 182 -2.99 11.53 1.81
CA ASP A 182 -1.64 11.96 1.43
C ASP A 182 -1.18 13.24 2.11
N GLY A 183 -2.00 13.79 3.01
CA GLY A 183 -1.70 14.99 3.79
C GLY A 183 -1.66 16.28 2.97
N THR A 184 -2.18 16.30 1.74
CA THR A 184 -2.13 17.49 0.86
C THR A 184 -3.41 18.32 0.86
N ALA A 185 -4.53 17.76 1.34
CA ALA A 185 -5.80 18.47 1.38
C ALA A 185 -5.77 19.65 2.37
N PRO A 186 -6.38 20.81 2.05
CA PRO A 186 -6.43 21.94 2.98
C PRO A 186 -7.01 21.56 4.35
N GLY A 187 -6.25 21.82 5.42
CA GLY A 187 -6.65 21.50 6.79
C GLY A 187 -6.46 20.03 7.19
N SER A 188 -5.76 19.23 6.38
CA SER A 188 -5.37 17.87 6.76
C SER A 188 -4.48 17.87 8.00
N ASP A 189 -4.71 16.91 8.89
CA ASP A 189 -3.80 16.62 10.00
C ASP A 189 -2.59 15.83 9.49
N PRO A 190 -1.36 16.38 9.54
CA PRO A 190 -0.16 15.67 9.08
C PRO A 190 0.15 14.38 9.86
N ALA A 191 -0.38 14.23 11.08
CA ALA A 191 -0.27 12.98 11.83
C ALA A 191 -1.07 11.84 11.16
N LYS A 192 -2.04 12.17 10.31
CA LYS A 192 -2.87 11.22 9.54
C LYS A 192 -2.39 11.02 8.10
N THR A 193 -1.24 11.57 7.72
CA THR A 193 -0.63 11.23 6.42
C THR A 193 -0.22 9.76 6.43
N ASP A 194 -0.70 8.99 5.45
CA ASP A 194 -0.37 7.56 5.27
C ASP A 194 0.92 7.39 4.48
N ALA A 195 2.04 7.72 5.10
CA ALA A 195 3.34 7.61 4.49
C ALA A 195 4.42 7.17 5.49
N ILE A 196 5.47 6.57 4.94
CA ILE A 196 6.75 6.36 5.61
C ILE A 196 7.84 7.16 4.91
N TRP A 197 8.91 7.46 5.65
CA TRP A 197 10.10 8.12 5.14
C TRP A 197 11.30 7.21 5.36
N ILE A 198 11.95 6.83 4.26
CA ILE A 198 13.10 5.93 4.27
C ILE A 198 14.32 6.75 3.85
N ASN A 199 15.38 6.72 4.64
CA ASN A 199 16.59 7.46 4.32
C ASN A 199 17.27 6.81 3.10
N GLU A 200 17.86 7.63 2.23
CA GLU A 200 18.70 7.12 1.14
C GLU A 200 19.76 6.13 1.66
N GLY A 201 19.95 5.03 0.93
CA GLY A 201 20.96 4.02 1.29
C GLY A 201 20.64 3.24 2.56
N SER A 202 19.38 3.28 3.02
CA SER A 202 18.95 2.58 4.23
C SER A 202 17.88 1.53 3.96
N HIS A 203 17.71 0.68 4.95
CA HIS A 203 16.70 -0.34 5.05
C HIS A 203 16.05 -0.25 6.44
N ILE A 204 14.74 -0.43 6.52
CA ILE A 204 13.95 -0.29 7.76
C ILE A 204 12.77 -1.26 7.78
N HIS A 205 12.47 -1.76 8.98
CA HIS A 205 11.30 -2.59 9.27
C HIS A 205 10.22 -1.83 10.02
N PHE A 206 8.98 -2.23 9.75
CA PHE A 206 7.78 -1.81 10.47
C PHE A 206 6.97 -3.04 10.87
N ASN A 207 6.00 -2.85 11.75
CA ASN A 207 4.95 -3.84 11.93
C ASN A 207 3.95 -3.69 10.79
N TRP A 208 3.58 -4.80 10.13
CA TRP A 208 2.57 -4.84 9.08
C TRP A 208 1.34 -5.59 9.59
N GLY A 209 0.23 -4.89 9.78
CA GLY A 209 -0.99 -5.42 10.37
C GLY A 209 -2.12 -5.60 9.35
N PHE A 210 -2.76 -6.75 9.40
CA PHE A 210 -3.94 -7.09 8.60
C PHE A 210 -5.06 -7.58 9.51
N SER A 211 -6.21 -6.92 9.44
CA SER A 211 -7.30 -7.18 10.39
C SER A 211 -8.12 -8.44 10.08
N LYS A 212 -7.95 -9.05 8.90
CA LYS A 212 -8.68 -10.25 8.46
C LYS A 212 -7.81 -11.13 7.55
N PRO A 213 -8.05 -12.46 7.52
CA PRO A 213 -7.49 -13.32 6.48
C PRO A 213 -8.03 -12.99 5.09
N GLY A 214 -7.23 -13.23 4.06
CA GLY A 214 -7.58 -13.06 2.64
C GLY A 214 -6.51 -12.34 1.82
N THR A 215 -6.85 -12.04 0.57
CA THR A 215 -5.93 -11.37 -0.38
C THR A 215 -6.04 -9.86 -0.27
N TYR A 216 -4.91 -9.18 -0.28
CA TYR A 216 -4.82 -7.72 -0.29
C TYR A 216 -3.96 -7.24 -1.47
N GLU A 217 -4.39 -6.15 -2.11
CA GLU A 217 -3.61 -5.41 -3.10
C GLU A 217 -3.22 -4.06 -2.48
N VAL A 218 -1.97 -3.87 -2.09
CA VAL A 218 -1.47 -2.62 -1.48
C VAL A 218 -0.76 -1.81 -2.55
N THR A 219 -1.27 -0.62 -2.88
CA THR A 219 -0.68 0.25 -3.89
C THR A 219 0.07 1.40 -3.25
N LEU A 220 1.36 1.49 -3.55
CA LEU A 220 2.29 2.47 -3.00
C LEU A 220 2.87 3.33 -4.13
N LYS A 221 3.28 4.56 -3.80
CA LYS A 221 4.09 5.41 -4.68
C LYS A 221 5.26 5.99 -3.89
N ALA A 222 6.40 6.13 -4.54
CA ALA A 222 7.60 6.74 -3.95
C ALA A 222 7.81 8.16 -4.49
N SER A 223 8.38 9.02 -3.67
CA SER A 223 8.81 10.36 -4.09
C SER A 223 10.06 10.81 -3.34
N GLY A 224 10.86 11.65 -3.98
CA GLY A 224 12.11 12.17 -3.43
C GLY A 224 12.64 13.32 -4.26
N PHE A 225 13.44 14.20 -3.65
CA PHE A 225 14.01 15.36 -4.33
C PHE A 225 15.29 14.97 -5.07
N VAL A 226 15.31 15.07 -6.39
CA VAL A 226 16.50 14.79 -7.22
C VAL A 226 16.90 16.09 -7.91
N GLY A 227 18.15 16.53 -7.73
CA GLY A 227 18.63 17.81 -8.29
C GLY A 227 17.81 19.02 -7.83
N GLY A 228 17.18 18.96 -6.65
CA GLY A 228 16.34 20.02 -6.09
C GLY A 228 14.88 20.03 -6.56
N ALA A 229 14.48 19.12 -7.46
CA ALA A 229 13.09 18.97 -7.90
C ALA A 229 12.46 17.70 -7.29
N LEU A 230 11.20 17.79 -6.87
CA LEU A 230 10.46 16.60 -6.44
C LEU A 230 10.20 15.70 -7.64
N THR A 231 10.60 14.44 -7.52
CA THR A 231 10.30 13.38 -8.49
C THR A 231 9.39 12.36 -7.82
N THR A 232 8.54 11.68 -8.60
CA THR A 232 7.56 10.71 -8.09
C THR A 232 7.50 9.53 -9.04
N SER A 233 7.39 8.31 -8.50
CA SER A 233 7.15 7.10 -9.27
C SER A 233 5.70 7.03 -9.74
N ASP A 234 5.44 6.17 -10.73
CA ASP A 234 4.09 5.65 -10.92
C ASP A 234 3.67 4.83 -9.68
N PRO A 235 2.37 4.75 -9.37
CA PRO A 235 1.88 3.84 -8.32
C PRO A 235 2.12 2.38 -8.70
N VAL A 236 2.55 1.58 -7.74
CA VAL A 236 2.80 0.14 -7.93
C VAL A 236 2.08 -0.68 -6.87
N THR A 237 1.44 -1.76 -7.31
CA THR A 237 0.65 -2.66 -6.47
C THR A 237 1.46 -3.89 -6.06
N TYR A 238 1.46 -4.16 -4.75
CA TYR A 238 2.04 -5.34 -4.11
C TYR A 238 0.92 -6.28 -3.67
N ASN A 239 1.11 -7.58 -3.89
CA ASN A 239 0.11 -8.59 -3.60
C ASN A 239 0.45 -9.30 -2.29
N PHE A 240 -0.53 -9.36 -1.39
CA PHE A 240 -0.42 -10.06 -0.12
C PHE A 240 -1.50 -11.13 0.00
N THR A 241 -1.20 -12.22 0.69
CA THR A 241 -2.21 -13.19 1.14
C THR A 241 -2.03 -13.47 2.62
N VAL A 242 -3.10 -13.29 3.39
CA VAL A 242 -3.13 -13.53 4.83
C VAL A 242 -3.84 -14.86 5.08
N LEU A 243 -3.12 -15.83 5.62
CA LEU A 243 -3.66 -17.14 5.93
C LEU A 243 -4.49 -17.10 7.23
N PRO A 244 -5.58 -17.90 7.30
CA PRO A 244 -6.48 -17.97 8.45
C PRO A 244 -5.90 -18.76 9.62
#